data_AF-A0A972SK53-F1
#
_entry.id   AF-A0A972SK53-F1
#
_cell.length_a   1.000
_cell.length_b   1.000
_cell.length_c   1.000
_cell.angle_alpha   90.00
_cell.angle_beta   90.00
_cell.angle_gamma   90.00
#
_symmetry.space_group_name_H-M   'P 1'
#
loop_
_entity.id
_entity.type
_entity.pdbx_description
1 polymer ?
#
loop_
_entity_poly.entity_id
_entity_poly.type
_entity_poly.pdbx_seq_one_letter_code
_entity_poly.pdbx_strand_id
1 'polypeptide(L)'
;MEIIQYNEVPANGVIDEGVLVPVDGSTVISPPDGGCGMPRCACFRGHFIQRLFPRDAAGTVFGYIVEFDSREDLELTNDEQLSLLAQKAMH
;
A
#
# COMPACT_ATOMS: atom_id res chain seq x y z
N MET A 1 3.14 -1.23 -10.99
CA MET A 1 2.08 -0.75 -10.08
C MET A 1 0.98 -1.78 -10.07
N GLU A 2 0.56 -2.18 -8.89
CA GLU A 2 -0.57 -3.07 -8.65
C GLU A 2 -1.61 -2.33 -7.81
N ILE A 3 -2.89 -2.49 -8.15
CA ILE A 3 -4.01 -1.88 -7.43
C ILE A 3 -4.50 -2.88 -6.37
N ILE A 4 -4.70 -2.38 -5.16
CA ILE A 4 -5.20 -3.13 -4.02
C ILE A 4 -6.66 -2.72 -3.78
N GLN A 5 -7.54 -3.70 -3.58
CA GLN A 5 -8.92 -3.47 -3.21
C GLN A 5 -9.37 -4.51 -2.18
N TYR A 6 -9.80 -4.01 -1.02
CA TYR A 6 -10.51 -4.81 -0.02
C TYR A 6 -11.96 -4.38 0.00
N ASN A 7 -12.86 -5.33 -0.23
CA ASN A 7 -14.30 -5.10 -0.17
C ASN A 7 -14.84 -5.44 1.22
N GLU A 8 -15.98 -4.84 1.58
CA GLU A 8 -16.73 -5.17 2.79
C GLU A 8 -15.91 -5.05 4.10
N VAL A 9 -14.89 -4.18 4.12
CA VAL A 9 -14.05 -3.95 5.29
C VAL A 9 -14.92 -3.37 6.41
N PRO A 10 -14.95 -3.96 7.62
CA PRO A 10 -15.70 -3.40 8.73
C PRO A 10 -15.08 -2.09 9.24
N ALA A 11 -15.84 -1.30 10.01
CA ALA A 11 -15.35 -0.02 10.52
C ALA A 11 -14.15 -0.14 11.48
N ASN A 12 -13.92 -1.30 12.08
CA ASN A 12 -12.75 -1.57 12.91
C ASN A 12 -11.54 -2.09 12.10
N GLY A 13 -11.68 -2.24 10.78
CA GLY A 13 -10.63 -2.70 9.87
C GLY A 13 -10.25 -4.17 9.98
N VAL A 14 -10.90 -4.96 10.84
CA VAL A 14 -10.57 -6.37 11.02
C VAL A 14 -11.39 -7.20 10.05
N ILE A 15 -10.72 -7.81 9.08
CA ILE A 15 -11.32 -8.75 8.12
C ILE A 15 -11.06 -10.20 8.55
N ASP A 16 -11.44 -11.17 7.70
CA ASP A 16 -11.31 -12.60 7.98
C ASP A 16 -9.91 -12.99 8.51
N GLU A 17 -9.88 -14.04 9.33
CA GLU A 17 -8.68 -14.57 10.00
C GLU A 17 -7.96 -13.56 10.94
N GLY A 18 -8.61 -12.42 11.26
CA GLY A 18 -8.06 -11.42 12.17
C GLY A 18 -7.06 -10.47 11.51
N VAL A 19 -7.02 -10.43 10.17
CA VAL A 19 -6.15 -9.50 9.42
C VAL A 19 -6.66 -8.07 9.59
N LEU A 20 -5.73 -7.14 9.84
CA LEU A 20 -6.03 -5.72 10.01
C LEU A 20 -5.79 -4.95 8.70
N VAL A 21 -6.84 -4.33 8.18
CA VAL A 21 -6.80 -3.35 7.07
C VAL A 21 -6.95 -1.94 7.65
N PRO A 22 -5.97 -1.05 7.46
CA PRO A 22 -6.04 0.34 7.95
C PRO A 22 -7.18 1.15 7.29
N VAL A 23 -8.30 1.30 8.01
CA VAL A 23 -9.50 2.01 7.51
C VAL A 23 -9.34 3.53 7.41
N ASP A 24 -8.39 4.11 8.15
CA ASP A 24 -8.06 5.54 8.07
C ASP A 24 -7.04 5.83 6.95
N GLY A 25 -6.66 4.80 6.19
CA GLY A 25 -5.58 4.83 5.22
C GLY A 25 -4.21 4.61 5.87
N SER A 26 -3.21 4.34 5.05
CA SER A 26 -1.83 4.15 5.49
C SER A 26 -0.86 4.29 4.33
N THR A 27 0.33 4.82 4.57
CA THR A 27 1.44 4.76 3.62
C THR A 27 2.59 3.99 4.26
N VAL A 28 3.08 2.97 3.56
CA VAL A 28 4.24 2.18 3.95
C VAL A 28 5.29 2.31 2.87
N ILE A 29 6.49 2.68 3.29
CA ILE A 29 7.65 2.80 2.41
C ILE A 29 8.68 1.78 2.90
N SER A 30 9.21 0.99 1.97
CA SER A 30 10.27 0.03 2.30
C SER A 30 11.49 0.73 2.93
N PRO A 31 12.19 0.07 3.87
CA PRO A 31 13.40 0.62 4.47
C PRO A 31 14.55 0.71 3.43
N PRO A 32 15.67 1.34 3.78
CA PRO A 32 16.81 1.50 2.88
C PRO A 32 17.37 0.19 2.30
N ASP A 33 17.31 -0.91 3.05
CA ASP A 33 17.79 -2.23 2.63
C ASP A 33 16.75 -3.06 1.86
N GLY A 34 15.56 -2.48 1.61
CA GLY A 34 14.45 -3.16 0.95
C GLY A 34 13.62 -4.07 1.87
N GLY A 35 12.47 -4.48 1.34
CA GLY A 35 11.48 -5.30 2.00
C GLY A 35 10.74 -4.69 3.17
N CYS A 36 10.30 -5.49 4.14
CA CYS A 36 9.44 -4.99 5.23
C CYS A 36 10.21 -4.64 6.51
N GLY A 37 11.55 -4.66 6.49
CA GLY A 37 12.40 -4.27 7.63
C GLY A 37 12.39 -5.22 8.83
N MET A 38 11.59 -6.30 8.79
CA MET A 38 11.64 -7.35 9.81
C MET A 38 12.77 -8.35 9.52
N PRO A 39 13.70 -8.56 10.47
CA PRO A 39 14.75 -9.55 10.31
C PRO A 39 14.17 -10.93 10.00
N ARG A 40 14.70 -11.61 8.98
CA ARG A 40 14.29 -12.95 8.53
C ARG A 40 12.86 -13.05 8.00
N CYS A 41 12.17 -11.94 7.78
CA CYS A 41 10.90 -11.97 7.08
C CYS A 41 11.13 -12.23 5.58
N ALA A 42 10.37 -13.16 5.01
CA ALA A 42 10.41 -13.49 3.58
C ALA A 42 9.45 -12.61 2.74
N CYS A 43 8.88 -11.56 3.34
CA CYS A 43 8.14 -10.52 2.64
C CYS A 43 8.98 -9.92 1.49
N PHE A 44 8.31 -9.33 0.49
CA PHE A 44 8.89 -8.68 -0.70
C PHE A 44 10.33 -8.24 -0.48
N ARG A 45 11.29 -8.69 -1.29
CA ARG A 45 12.71 -8.33 -1.12
C ARG A 45 13.10 -7.01 -1.79
N GLY A 46 12.15 -6.31 -2.42
CA GLY A 46 12.40 -5.09 -3.21
C GLY A 46 12.11 -3.79 -2.46
N HIS A 47 12.37 -2.67 -3.12
CA HIS A 47 11.96 -1.35 -2.66
C HIS A 47 10.54 -1.07 -3.12
N PHE A 48 9.70 -0.51 -2.24
CA PHE A 48 8.30 -0.26 -2.58
C PHE A 48 7.71 0.92 -1.83
N ILE A 49 6.65 1.48 -2.41
CA ILE A 49 5.68 2.34 -1.75
C ILE A 49 4.32 1.65 -1.85
N GLN A 50 3.70 1.39 -0.70
CA GLN A 50 2.32 0.95 -0.61
C GLN A 50 1.49 2.07 0.01
N ARG A 51 0.36 2.39 -0.61
CA ARG A 51 -0.60 3.35 -0.08
C ARG A 51 -2.00 2.75 -0.07
N LEU A 52 -2.65 2.81 1.07
CA LEU A 52 -4.07 2.53 1.24
C LEU A 52 -4.78 3.85 1.52
N PHE A 53 -5.90 4.08 0.84
CA PHE A 53 -6.78 5.21 1.06
C PHE A 53 -7.78 4.90 2.18
N PRO A 54 -8.38 5.91 2.81
CA PRO A 54 -9.43 5.69 3.79
C PRO A 54 -10.58 4.86 3.22
N ARG A 55 -11.19 4.05 4.09
CA ARG A 55 -12.38 3.26 3.82
C ARG A 55 -13.51 4.16 3.35
N ASP A 56 -14.12 3.83 2.22
CA ASP A 56 -15.25 4.58 1.69
C ASP A 56 -16.59 4.23 2.39
N ALA A 57 -17.66 4.90 1.97
CA ALA A 57 -19.00 4.66 2.50
C ALA A 57 -19.56 3.26 2.18
N ALA A 58 -19.11 2.62 1.10
CA ALA A 58 -19.48 1.25 0.74
C ALA A 58 -18.69 0.20 1.54
N GLY A 59 -17.67 0.61 2.28
CA GLY A 59 -16.78 -0.29 3.01
C GLY A 59 -15.63 -0.82 2.19
N THR A 60 -15.28 -0.13 1.11
CA THR A 60 -14.12 -0.48 0.29
C THR A 60 -12.90 0.27 0.78
N VAL A 61 -11.77 -0.43 0.91
CA VAL A 61 -10.44 0.18 1.07
C VAL A 61 -9.68 -0.05 -0.22
N PHE A 62 -9.37 1.03 -0.91
CA PHE A 62 -8.57 1.03 -2.13
C PHE A 62 -7.12 1.39 -1.82
N GLY A 63 -6.22 1.02 -2.72
CA GLY A 63 -4.83 1.38 -2.61
C GLY A 63 -4.01 0.92 -3.80
N TYR A 64 -2.70 1.06 -3.66
CA TYR A 64 -1.74 0.56 -4.63
C TYR A 64 -0.44 0.16 -3.94
N ILE A 65 0.33 -0.67 -4.65
CA ILE A 65 1.74 -0.89 -4.38
C ILE A 65 2.54 -0.66 -5.66
N VAL A 66 3.64 0.07 -5.54
CA VAL A 66 4.62 0.27 -6.60
C VAL A 66 5.95 -0.25 -6.10
N GLU A 67 6.53 -1.17 -6.88
CA GLU A 67 7.87 -1.69 -6.66
C GLU A 67 8.88 -0.95 -7.53
N PHE A 68 10.10 -0.85 -7.01
CA PHE A 68 11.23 -0.17 -7.62
C PHE A 68 12.44 -1.11 -7.63
N ASP A 69 13.20 -1.04 -8.72
CA ASP A 69 14.41 -1.84 -8.90
C ASP A 69 15.54 -1.42 -7.96
N SER A 70 15.53 -0.15 -7.52
CA SER A 70 16.54 0.41 -6.63
C SER A 70 15.95 1.38 -5.61
N ARG A 71 16.73 1.64 -4.55
CA ARG A 71 16.42 2.67 -3.54
C ARG A 71 16.40 4.06 -4.15
N GLU A 72 17.31 4.33 -5.09
CA GLU A 72 17.41 5.61 -5.79
C GLU A 72 16.13 5.91 -6.57
N ASP A 73 15.61 4.93 -7.31
CA ASP A 73 14.36 5.09 -8.06
C ASP A 73 13.17 5.41 -7.14
N LEU A 74 13.11 4.75 -5.98
CA LEU A 74 12.10 5.02 -4.96
C LEU A 74 12.22 6.46 -4.41
N GLU A 75 13.43 6.93 -4.11
CA GLU A 75 13.66 8.27 -3.55
C GLU A 75 13.43 9.41 -4.55
N LEU A 76 13.66 9.15 -5.85
CA LEU A 76 13.38 10.10 -6.92
C LEU A 76 11.89 10.19 -7.26
N THR A 77 11.06 9.30 -6.72
CA THR A 77 9.65 9.22 -7.05
C THR A 77 8.81 10.22 -6.25
N ASN A 78 7.89 10.88 -6.94
CA ASN A 78 6.91 11.78 -6.33
C ASN A 78 5.63 11.02 -5.94
N ASP A 79 5.41 10.85 -4.63
CA ASP A 79 4.25 10.17 -4.05
C ASP A 79 2.90 10.81 -4.45
N GLU A 80 2.84 12.14 -4.65
CA GLU A 80 1.62 12.82 -5.10
C GLU A 80 1.25 12.40 -6.53
N GLN A 81 2.25 12.31 -7.42
CA GLN A 81 2.02 11.90 -8.80
C GLN A 81 1.59 10.43 -8.90
N LEU A 82 2.21 9.55 -8.09
CA LEU A 82 1.78 8.15 -7.99
C LEU A 82 0.33 8.04 -7.51
N SER A 83 -0.04 8.82 -6.50
CA SER A 83 -1.38 8.81 -5.95
C SER A 83 -2.43 9.26 -6.97
N LEU A 84 -2.12 10.28 -7.78
CA LEU A 84 -2.98 10.73 -8.88
C LEU A 84 -3.12 9.69 -9.99
N LEU A 85 -2.03 9.00 -10.34
CA LEU A 85 -2.05 7.92 -11.35
C LEU A 85 -2.87 6.72 -10.87
N ALA A 86 -2.68 6.30 -9.62
CA ALA A 86 -3.44 5.23 -9.02
C ALA A 86 -4.94 5.57 -8.97
N GLN A 87 -5.30 6.79 -8.54
CA GLN A 87 -6.70 7.24 -8.55
C GLN A 87 -7.34 7.15 -9.92
N LYS A 88 -6.64 7.58 -10.98
CA LYS A 88 -7.15 7.46 -12.36
C LYS A 88 -7.33 6.01 -12.82
N ALA A 89 -6.53 5.08 -12.31
CA ALA A 89 -6.64 3.66 -12.67
C ALA A 89 -7.76 2.92 -11.92
N MET A 90 -8.25 3.50 -10.81
CA MET A 90 -9.33 2.95 -9.99
C MET A 90 -10.73 3.45 -10.41
N HIS A 91 -10.79 4.38 -11.38
CA HIS A 91 -12.01 4.93 -11.98
C HIS A 91 -12.14 4.49 -13.44
#